data_AF-F3FWJ5-F1
#
_entry.id   AF-F3FWJ5-F1
#
_cell.length_a   1.000
_cell.length_b   1.000
_cell.length_c   1.000
_cell.angle_alpha   90.00
_cell.angle_beta   90.00
_cell.angle_gamma   90.00
#
_symmetry.space_group_name_H-M   'P 1'
#
loop_
_entity.id
_entity.type
_entity.pdbx_description
1 polymer ?
#
loop_
_entity_poly.entity_id
_entity_poly.type
_entity_poly.pdbx_seq_one_letter_code
_entity_poly.pdbx_strand_id
1 'polypeptide(L)'
;FGLLDVQGDGHDIEDSNLILDRRLTLRLRAQARQLGVSVASLVHLAWAQVLGKVSSKRTVVFGTVLMGRMQSGEGAQRALGMFINTLP
;
A
#
# COMPACT_ATOMS: atom_id res chain seq x y z
N PHE A 1 19.17 -13.50 -0.45
CA PHE A 1 18.52 -12.20 -0.73
C PHE A 1 19.47 -11.38 -1.59
N GLY A 2 19.42 -11.60 -2.90
CA GLY A 2 20.17 -10.81 -3.87
C GLY A 2 19.32 -9.58 -4.20
N LEU A 3 19.65 -8.44 -3.59
CA LEU A 3 19.09 -7.17 -4.00
C LEU A 3 19.72 -6.84 -5.35
N LEU A 4 18.98 -7.11 -6.42
CA LEU A 4 19.22 -6.45 -7.69
C LEU A 4 19.03 -4.96 -7.46
N ASP A 5 20.03 -4.20 -7.83
CA ASP A 5 20.01 -2.75 -7.85
C ASP A 5 18.95 -2.31 -8.87
N VAL A 6 17.72 -2.05 -8.41
CA VAL A 6 16.63 -1.53 -9.25
C VAL A 6 16.72 -0.01 -9.26
N GLN A 7 17.83 0.53 -9.75
CA GLN A 7 17.91 1.92 -10.19
C GLN A 7 17.52 1.98 -11.66
N GLY A 8 16.21 1.88 -11.92
CA GLY A 8 15.65 2.33 -13.19
C GLY A 8 15.38 3.83 -13.11
N ASP A 9 15.67 4.57 -14.18
CA ASP A 9 15.38 6.01 -14.31
C ASP A 9 13.87 6.34 -14.33
N GLY A 10 13.00 5.32 -14.22
CA GLY A 10 11.55 5.44 -14.17
C GLY A 10 10.91 5.73 -15.53
N HIS A 11 11.68 5.78 -16.62
CA HIS A 11 11.18 6.14 -17.94
C HIS A 11 10.23 5.08 -18.55
N ASP A 12 10.33 3.82 -18.13
CA ASP A 12 9.49 2.72 -18.60
C ASP A 12 8.25 2.46 -17.70
N ILE A 13 7.92 3.36 -16.77
CA ILE A 13 6.74 3.20 -15.91
C ILE A 13 5.48 3.63 -16.67
N GLU A 14 4.62 2.67 -16.97
CA GLU A 14 3.28 2.93 -17.52
C GLU A 14 2.26 3.10 -16.38
N ASP A 15 1.67 4.29 -16.30
CA ASP A 15 0.66 4.60 -15.29
C ASP A 15 -0.74 4.16 -15.71
N SER A 16 -1.42 3.42 -14.83
CA SER A 16 -2.82 3.03 -15.00
C SER A 16 -3.65 3.49 -13.81
N ASN A 17 -4.71 4.26 -14.08
CA ASN A 17 -5.61 4.78 -13.06
C ASN A 17 -7.04 4.27 -13.29
N LEU A 18 -7.64 3.70 -12.23
CA LEU A 18 -9.04 3.30 -12.22
C LEU A 18 -9.75 3.87 -10.99
N ILE A 19 -10.80 4.65 -11.24
CA ILE A 19 -11.64 5.18 -10.16
C ILE A 19 -12.58 4.07 -9.69
N LEU A 20 -12.52 3.74 -8.40
CA LEU A 20 -13.47 2.80 -7.81
C LEU A 20 -14.84 3.46 -7.60
N ASP A 21 -15.88 2.73 -7.95
CA ASP A 21 -17.26 3.19 -7.74
C ASP A 21 -17.51 3.58 -6.26
N ARG A 22 -18.38 4.57 -6.08
CA ARG A 22 -18.69 5.11 -4.75
C ARG A 22 -19.31 4.05 -3.83
N ARG A 23 -20.19 3.19 -4.35
CA ARG A 23 -20.82 2.14 -3.54
C ARG A 23 -19.80 1.10 -3.11
N LEU A 24 -18.87 0.73 -4.00
CA LEU A 24 -17.76 -0.16 -3.65
C LEU A 24 -16.89 0.44 -2.54
N THR A 25 -16.53 1.71 -2.67
CA THR A 25 -15.70 2.42 -1.68
C THR A 25 -16.37 2.49 -0.30
N LEU A 26 -17.68 2.74 -0.25
CA LEU A 26 -18.46 2.73 0.99
C LEU A 26 -18.49 1.34 1.63
N ARG A 27 -18.66 0.28 0.84
CA ARG A 27 -18.65 -1.10 1.33
C ARG A 27 -17.28 -1.50 1.87
N LEU A 28 -16.19 -1.11 1.21
CA LEU A 28 -14.83 -1.36 1.71
C LEU A 28 -14.61 -0.70 3.08
N ARG A 29 -15.05 0.55 3.26
CA ARG A 29 -14.97 1.25 4.55
C ARG A 29 -15.81 0.58 5.64
N ALA A 30 -17.03 0.16 5.31
CA ALA A 30 -17.90 -0.54 6.24
C ALA A 30 -17.27 -1.86 6.70
N GLN A 31 -16.74 -2.65 5.77
CA GLN A 31 -16.09 -3.93 6.08
C GLN A 31 -14.81 -3.75 6.90
N ALA A 32 -13.96 -2.79 6.54
CA ALA A 32 -12.76 -2.46 7.31
C ALA A 32 -13.13 -2.12 8.77
N ARG A 33 -14.17 -1.32 8.98
CA ARG A 33 -14.70 -0.98 10.31
C ARG A 33 -15.24 -2.21 11.06
N GLN A 34 -16.01 -3.07 10.39
CA GLN A 34 -16.54 -4.29 11.00
C GLN A 34 -15.43 -5.26 11.43
N LEU A 35 -14.35 -5.34 10.67
CA LEU A 35 -13.21 -6.20 10.93
C LEU A 35 -12.15 -5.57 11.85
N GLY A 36 -12.31 -4.29 12.23
CA GLY A 36 -11.33 -3.57 13.06
C GLY A 36 -9.98 -3.32 12.37
N VAL A 37 -9.96 -3.29 11.03
CA VAL A 37 -8.73 -3.08 10.23
C VAL A 37 -8.82 -1.81 9.39
N SER A 38 -7.69 -1.41 8.80
CA SER A 38 -7.67 -0.27 7.87
C SER A 38 -8.19 -0.66 6.48
N VAL A 39 -8.68 0.31 5.70
CA VAL A 39 -8.98 0.09 4.27
C VAL A 39 -7.72 -0.33 3.51
N ALA A 40 -6.54 0.20 3.88
CA ALA A 40 -5.26 -0.18 3.29
C ALA A 40 -4.99 -1.68 3.47
N SER A 41 -5.35 -2.29 4.61
CA SER A 41 -5.22 -3.73 4.84
C SER A 41 -6.06 -4.55 3.84
N LEU A 42 -7.28 -4.12 3.53
CA LEU A 42 -8.12 -4.78 2.53
C LEU A 42 -7.54 -4.63 1.10
N VAL A 43 -6.99 -3.46 0.80
CA VAL A 43 -6.34 -3.20 -0.50
C VAL A 43 -5.05 -4.02 -0.64
N HIS A 44 -4.23 -4.12 0.42
CA HIS A 44 -3.06 -4.99 0.45
C HIS A 44 -3.44 -6.46 0.24
N LEU A 45 -4.54 -6.93 0.86
CA LEU A 45 -5.04 -8.29 0.62
C LEU A 45 -5.48 -8.49 -0.83
N ALA A 46 -6.16 -7.53 -1.44
CA ALA A 46 -6.54 -7.59 -2.85
C ALA A 46 -5.30 -7.64 -3.75
N TRP A 47 -4.28 -6.83 -3.46
CA TRP A 47 -3.03 -6.82 -4.20
C TRP A 47 -2.24 -8.12 -4.04
N ALA A 48 -2.17 -8.68 -2.83
CA ALA A 48 -1.57 -9.97 -2.56
C ALA A 48 -2.22 -11.09 -3.40
N GLN A 49 -3.55 -11.06 -3.56
CA GLN A 49 -4.27 -12.01 -4.40
C GLN A 49 -3.96 -11.85 -5.89
N VAL A 50 -3.86 -10.61 -6.38
CA VAL A 50 -3.45 -10.34 -7.77
C VAL A 50 -2.04 -10.87 -8.00
N LEU A 51 -1.08 -10.48 -7.16
CA LEU A 51 0.30 -10.95 -7.24
C LEU A 51 0.40 -12.48 -7.17
N GLY A 52 -0.32 -13.12 -6.24
CA GLY A 52 -0.32 -14.57 -6.11
C GLY A 52 -0.83 -15.28 -7.39
N LYS A 53 -1.88 -14.73 -8.01
CA LYS A 53 -2.41 -15.25 -9.28
C LYS A 53 -1.44 -15.06 -10.45
N VAL A 54 -0.92 -13.85 -10.66
CA VAL A 54 -0.07 -13.56 -11.83
C VAL A 54 1.32 -14.19 -11.71
N SER A 55 1.82 -14.40 -10.49
CA SER A 55 3.12 -15.06 -10.26
C SER A 55 3.02 -16.58 -10.04
N SER A 56 1.80 -17.13 -10.01
CA SER A 56 1.54 -18.52 -9.61
C SER A 56 2.19 -18.90 -8.26
N LYS A 57 2.22 -17.95 -7.31
CA LYS A 57 2.74 -18.14 -5.95
C LYS A 57 1.62 -18.12 -4.93
N ARG A 58 1.71 -19.03 -3.96
CA ARG A 58 0.80 -19.07 -2.81
C ARG A 58 1.13 -18.01 -1.75
N THR A 59 2.39 -17.61 -1.65
CA THR A 59 2.89 -16.61 -0.71
C THR A 59 3.65 -15.55 -1.49
N VAL A 60 3.30 -14.29 -1.28
CA VAL A 60 3.93 -13.13 -1.92
C VAL A 60 4.38 -12.14 -0.86
N VAL A 61 5.43 -11.39 -1.17
CA VAL A 61 6.00 -10.32 -0.34
C VAL A 61 6.08 -9.08 -1.23
N PHE A 62 5.60 -7.94 -0.74
CA PHE A 62 5.63 -6.69 -1.49
C PHE A 62 5.70 -5.49 -0.55
N GLY A 63 6.45 -4.47 -0.99
CA GLY A 63 6.55 -3.22 -0.25
C GLY A 63 5.23 -2.44 -0.23
N THR A 64 4.88 -1.85 0.91
CA THR A 64 3.87 -0.79 1.00
C THR A 64 4.48 0.48 1.55
N VAL A 65 4.12 1.63 0.98
CA VAL A 65 4.54 2.94 1.48
C VAL A 65 3.52 3.44 2.49
N LEU A 66 3.98 3.61 3.73
CA LEU A 66 3.19 4.25 4.77
C LEU A 66 3.69 5.67 4.98
N MET A 67 2.79 6.65 4.89
CA MET A 67 3.06 8.02 5.35
C MET A 67 3.15 7.99 6.89
N GLY A 68 4.36 8.12 7.43
CA GLY A 68 4.58 8.13 8.86
C GLY A 68 3.91 9.34 9.52
N ARG A 69 3.08 9.09 10.55
CA ARG A 69 2.94 9.90 11.80
C ARG A 69 1.81 9.48 12.78
N MET A 70 1.45 8.20 12.86
CA MET A 70 0.35 7.77 13.75
C MET A 70 0.60 7.92 15.27
N GLN A 71 1.74 8.43 15.75
CA GLN A 71 2.10 8.36 17.19
C GLN A 71 2.92 9.54 17.76
N SER A 72 3.15 10.64 17.03
CA SER A 72 4.00 11.71 17.57
C SER A 72 3.12 12.79 18.22
N GLY A 73 3.17 12.86 19.55
CA GLY A 73 2.46 13.83 20.40
C GLY A 73 2.72 15.29 20.04
N GLU A 74 2.19 16.20 20.87
CA GLU A 74 2.27 17.65 20.66
C GLU A 74 3.69 18.09 20.28
N GLY A 75 3.83 18.67 19.07
CA GLY A 75 5.10 19.22 18.57
C GLY A 75 5.61 18.66 17.24
N ALA A 76 5.07 17.55 16.72
CA ALA A 76 5.61 16.97 15.49
C ALA A 76 5.30 17.74 14.19
N GLN A 77 4.59 18.88 14.24
CA GLN A 77 4.19 19.68 13.05
C GLN A 77 5.34 20.34 12.26
N ARG A 78 6.61 20.22 12.68
CA ARG A 78 7.74 20.98 12.08
C ARG A 78 8.86 20.15 11.42
N ALA A 79 8.57 18.96 10.91
CA ALA A 79 9.47 18.28 9.98
C ALA A 79 8.76 18.01 8.66
N LEU A 80 8.91 18.92 7.70
CA LEU A 80 8.62 18.67 6.30
C LEU A 80 9.73 17.72 5.77
N GLY A 81 9.45 16.42 5.79
CA GLY A 81 10.33 15.38 5.28
C GLY A 81 9.52 14.17 4.82
N MET A 82 9.97 13.49 3.78
CA MET A 82 9.28 12.35 3.17
C MET A 82 9.54 11.09 4.02
N PHE A 83 8.72 10.86 5.04
CA PHE A 83 8.80 9.67 5.88
C PHE A 83 8.12 8.48 5.19
N ILE A 84 8.75 7.99 4.12
CA ILE A 84 8.38 6.76 3.42
C ILE A 84 9.00 5.60 4.18
N ASN A 85 8.16 4.77 4.80
CA ASN A 85 8.58 3.46 5.25
C ASN A 85 8.03 2.42 4.28
N THR A 86 8.91 1.59 3.73
CA THR A 86 8.56 0.37 2.98
C THR A 86 8.65 -0.83 3.92
N LEU A 87 7.53 -1.48 4.21
CA LEU A 87 7.51 -2.74 4.95
C LEU A 87 7.30 -3.91 3.98
N PRO A 88 8.00 -5.05 4.15
CA PRO A 88 7.79 -6.26 3.35
C PRO A 88 6.44 -6.93 3.65
#